data_AF-A0A7W0HLH5-F1
#
_entry.id   AF-A0A7W0HLH5-F1
#
_cell.length_a   1.000
_cell.length_b   1.000
_cell.length_c   1.000
_cell.angle_alpha   90.00
_cell.angle_beta   90.00
_cell.angle_gamma   90.00
#
_symmetry.space_group_name_H-M   'P 1'
#
loop_
_entity.id
_entity.type
_entity.pdbx_description
1 polymer ?
#
loop_
_entity_poly.entity_id
_entity_poly.type
_entity_poly.pdbx_seq_one_letter_code
_entity_poly.pdbx_strand_id
1 'polypeptide(L)'
;MRKRFATRDSSGPKVANFQLTFWRLALKEFERIIDNWKKYALREGEEADYSLEYDEDDFVIDAAITLVLAGTSVAELLGQNVPPQGDRTPHLRSAYRNLIKDPIPDDIEEFFAVYDSLRHLGPAKYDKVEDITPDKLCKYLNIAQSIWHDVLKIHNATIGQDFLHEFVFPE
;
A
#
# COMPACT_ATOMS: atom_id res chain seq x y z
N MET A 1 -16.92 -22.61 -25.44
CA MET A 1 -17.49 -21.32 -25.01
C MET A 1 -17.08 -21.08 -23.56
N ARG A 2 -16.24 -20.07 -23.29
CA ARG A 2 -15.66 -19.78 -21.95
C ARG A 2 -16.77 -19.42 -20.97
N LYS A 3 -16.95 -20.22 -19.92
CA LYS A 3 -17.86 -19.90 -18.81
C LYS A 3 -17.25 -18.73 -18.02
N ARG A 4 -17.86 -17.55 -18.13
CA ARG A 4 -17.61 -16.43 -17.23
C ARG A 4 -18.01 -16.86 -15.81
N PHE A 5 -17.23 -16.49 -14.80
CA PHE A 5 -17.62 -16.67 -13.40
C PHE A 5 -19.00 -16.04 -13.20
N ALA A 6 -19.97 -16.88 -12.83
CA ALA A 6 -21.33 -16.46 -12.59
C ALA A 6 -21.36 -15.61 -11.32
N THR A 7 -21.93 -14.41 -11.42
CA THR A 7 -22.11 -13.39 -10.38
C THR A 7 -22.96 -13.82 -9.17
N ARG A 8 -23.17 -15.12 -8.95
CA ARG A 8 -23.96 -15.68 -7.85
C ARG A 8 -23.36 -16.92 -7.21
N ASP A 9 -22.17 -17.33 -7.62
CA ASP A 9 -21.45 -18.43 -6.98
C ASP A 9 -20.54 -17.86 -5.89
N SER A 10 -21.05 -17.79 -4.65
CA SER A 10 -20.30 -17.35 -3.46
C SER A 10 -19.35 -18.42 -2.92
N SER A 11 -18.97 -19.40 -3.75
CA SER A 11 -17.96 -20.42 -3.45
C SER A 11 -16.52 -19.93 -3.65
N GLY A 12 -16.36 -18.71 -4.18
CA GLY A 12 -15.09 -17.98 -4.10
C GLY A 12 -14.71 -17.71 -2.65
N PRO A 13 -13.41 -17.51 -2.34
CA PRO A 13 -13.00 -17.21 -0.98
C PRO A 13 -13.80 -16.00 -0.47
N LYS A 14 -14.40 -16.14 0.72
CA LYS A 14 -14.95 -15.00 1.46
C LYS A 14 -13.77 -14.13 1.85
N VAL A 15 -13.36 -13.22 0.97
CA VAL A 15 -12.23 -12.35 1.26
C VAL A 15 -12.75 -11.15 2.03
N ALA A 16 -12.96 -11.35 3.32
CA ALA A 16 -13.12 -10.23 4.22
C ALA A 16 -11.77 -9.48 4.30
N ASN A 17 -11.84 -8.15 4.23
CA ASN A 17 -10.72 -7.27 4.58
C ASN A 17 -9.50 -7.27 3.63
N PHE A 18 -9.72 -7.08 2.32
CA PHE A 18 -8.65 -6.91 1.32
C PHE A 18 -7.69 -5.76 1.70
N GLN A 19 -8.22 -4.65 2.20
CA GLN A 19 -7.43 -3.51 2.66
C GLN A 19 -6.37 -3.92 3.70
N LEU A 20 -6.74 -4.71 4.72
CA LEU A 20 -5.79 -5.16 5.73
C LEU A 20 -4.81 -6.19 5.19
N THR A 21 -5.25 -7.04 4.28
CA THR A 21 -4.36 -8.01 3.62
C THR A 21 -3.23 -7.30 2.89
N PHE A 22 -3.54 -6.28 2.09
CA PHE A 22 -2.53 -5.48 1.41
C PHE A 22 -1.61 -4.74 2.39
N TRP A 23 -2.14 -4.23 3.49
CA TRP A 23 -1.32 -3.60 4.53
C TRP A 23 -0.33 -4.58 5.17
N ARG A 24 -0.79 -5.78 5.55
CA ARG A 24 0.07 -6.82 6.14
C ARG A 24 1.16 -7.28 5.18
N LEU A 25 0.85 -7.38 3.88
CA LEU A 25 1.85 -7.69 2.86
C LEU A 25 2.88 -6.56 2.74
N ALA A 26 2.45 -5.30 2.74
CA ALA A 26 3.36 -4.15 2.72
C ALA A 26 4.31 -4.16 3.93
N LEU A 27 3.80 -4.43 5.15
CA LEU A 27 4.64 -4.53 6.34
C LEU A 27 5.65 -5.67 6.26
N LYS A 28 5.22 -6.84 5.78
CA LYS A 28 6.11 -8.00 5.62
C LYS A 28 7.25 -7.71 4.63
N GLU A 29 6.94 -7.06 3.52
CA GLU A 29 7.96 -6.65 2.54
C GLU A 29 8.88 -5.57 3.13
N PHE A 30 8.34 -4.60 3.87
CA PHE A 30 9.13 -3.59 4.56
C PHE A 30 10.12 -4.19 5.58
N GLU A 31 9.68 -5.14 6.40
CA GLU A 31 10.55 -5.86 7.34
C GLU A 31 11.67 -6.61 6.61
N ARG A 32 11.34 -7.27 5.49
CA ARG A 32 12.33 -7.94 4.64
C ARG A 32 13.35 -6.97 4.06
N ILE A 33 12.92 -5.81 3.58
CA ILE A 33 13.79 -4.75 3.06
C ILE A 33 14.74 -4.28 4.16
N ILE A 34 14.24 -3.99 5.36
CA ILE A 34 15.07 -3.57 6.50
C ILE A 34 16.12 -4.62 6.83
N ASP A 35 15.73 -5.89 6.89
CA ASP A 35 16.64 -6.98 7.23
C ASP A 35 17.74 -7.16 6.18
N ASN A 36 17.40 -7.00 4.90
CA ASN A 36 18.38 -7.05 3.81
C ASN A 36 19.29 -5.82 3.80
N TRP A 37 18.73 -4.62 4.00
CA TRP A 37 19.48 -3.37 4.05
C TRP A 37 20.47 -3.31 5.22
N LYS A 38 20.08 -3.83 6.40
CA LYS A 38 20.99 -3.97 7.54
C LYS A 38 22.16 -4.90 7.23
N LYS A 39 21.93 -6.00 6.52
CA LYS A 39 23.00 -6.93 6.12
C LYS A 39 23.96 -6.27 5.13
N TYR A 40 23.44 -5.46 4.21
CA TYR A 40 24.24 -4.66 3.29
C TYR A 40 25.14 -3.67 4.05
N ALA A 41 24.57 -2.85 4.95
CA ALA A 41 25.31 -1.85 5.72
C ALA A 41 26.39 -2.43 6.66
N LEU A 42 26.22 -3.65 7.16
CA LEU A 42 27.20 -4.33 8.02
C LEU A 42 28.41 -4.89 7.25
N ARG A 43 28.31 -5.04 5.92
CA ARG A 43 29.34 -5.67 5.08
C ARG A 43 30.33 -4.71 4.44
N GLU A 44 30.15 -3.39 4.58
CA GLU A 44 31.15 -2.38 4.16
C GLU A 44 32.52 -2.51 4.89
N GLY A 45 32.71 -3.49 5.79
CA GLY A 45 33.94 -3.71 6.56
C GLY A 45 34.65 -5.07 6.38
N GLU A 46 34.13 -6.04 5.63
CA GLU A 46 34.76 -7.37 5.44
C GLU A 46 34.66 -7.85 3.98
N GLU A 47 35.64 -8.62 3.49
CA GLU A 47 35.64 -9.22 2.13
C GLU A 47 34.39 -10.08 1.93
N ALA A 48 33.39 -9.55 1.22
CA ALA A 48 32.12 -10.20 1.00
C ALA A 48 32.14 -11.17 -0.19
N ASP A 49 31.54 -12.35 0.01
CA ASP A 49 31.27 -13.36 -1.01
C ASP A 49 30.15 -12.88 -1.95
N TYR A 50 30.51 -12.53 -3.19
CA TYR A 50 29.73 -11.81 -4.21
C TYR A 50 28.54 -12.58 -4.83
N SER A 51 28.12 -13.73 -4.30
CA SER A 51 27.23 -14.62 -5.06
C SER A 51 25.72 -14.32 -4.95
N LEU A 52 25.25 -13.50 -3.99
CA LEU A 52 23.84 -13.14 -3.79
C LEU A 52 23.71 -11.82 -2.96
N GLU A 53 24.30 -10.71 -3.43
CA GLU A 53 24.22 -9.44 -2.70
C GLU A 53 22.96 -8.66 -3.09
N TYR A 54 22.16 -8.34 -2.07
CA TYR A 54 21.06 -7.39 -2.19
C TYR A 54 21.64 -6.00 -2.45
N ASP A 55 21.28 -5.38 -3.56
CA ASP A 55 21.83 -4.11 -4.00
C ASP A 55 20.80 -2.96 -4.01
N GLU A 56 21.20 -1.80 -4.51
CA GLU A 56 20.34 -0.61 -4.58
C GLU A 56 19.17 -0.81 -5.56
N ASP A 57 19.35 -1.57 -6.64
CA ASP A 57 18.30 -1.84 -7.63
C ASP A 57 17.24 -2.78 -7.02
N ASP A 58 17.67 -3.82 -6.30
CA ASP A 58 16.80 -4.69 -5.53
C ASP A 58 15.98 -3.90 -4.49
N PHE A 59 16.62 -2.96 -3.79
CA PHE A 59 15.93 -2.07 -2.85
C PHE A 59 14.85 -1.24 -3.53
N VAL A 60 15.17 -0.60 -4.66
CA VAL A 60 14.23 0.28 -5.38
C VAL A 60 12.99 -0.50 -5.82
N ILE A 61 13.19 -1.70 -6.37
CA ILE A 61 12.08 -2.57 -6.82
C ILE A 61 11.21 -2.99 -5.63
N ASP A 62 11.84 -3.49 -4.56
CA ASP A 62 11.13 -3.95 -3.37
C ASP A 62 10.37 -2.81 -2.68
N ALA A 63 10.98 -1.63 -2.60
CA ALA A 63 10.38 -0.43 -2.04
C ALA A 63 9.18 0.02 -2.88
N ALA A 64 9.29 0.00 -4.22
CA ALA A 64 8.17 0.30 -5.11
C ALA A 64 7.00 -0.68 -4.92
N ILE A 65 7.29 -1.98 -4.85
CA ILE A 65 6.26 -3.02 -4.57
C ILE A 65 5.60 -2.75 -3.21
N THR A 66 6.39 -2.48 -2.19
CA THR A 66 5.91 -2.18 -0.83
C THR A 66 4.97 -0.98 -0.82
N LEU A 67 5.33 0.11 -1.53
CA LEU A 67 4.51 1.30 -1.64
C LEU A 67 3.23 1.08 -2.45
N VAL A 68 3.27 0.24 -3.49
CA VAL A 68 2.06 -0.17 -4.23
C VAL A 68 1.11 -0.96 -3.34
N LEU A 69 1.63 -1.89 -2.52
CA LEU A 69 0.82 -2.65 -1.57
C LEU A 69 0.18 -1.73 -0.52
N ALA A 70 0.96 -0.83 0.08
CA ALA A 70 0.46 0.13 1.06
C ALA A 70 -0.57 1.10 0.44
N GLY A 71 -0.31 1.63 -0.74
CA GLY A 71 -1.26 2.51 -1.44
C GLY A 71 -2.53 1.80 -1.88
N THR A 72 -2.44 0.53 -2.28
CA THR A 72 -3.62 -0.29 -2.60
C THR A 72 -4.45 -0.55 -1.36
N SER A 73 -3.81 -0.85 -0.22
CA SER A 73 -4.49 -0.94 1.06
C SER A 73 -5.29 0.33 1.39
N VAL A 74 -4.67 1.51 1.23
CA VAL A 74 -5.34 2.80 1.45
C VAL A 74 -6.47 3.04 0.44
N ALA A 75 -6.27 2.71 -0.83
CA ALA A 75 -7.30 2.85 -1.87
C ALA A 75 -8.54 1.99 -1.58
N GLU A 76 -8.33 0.74 -1.17
CA GLU A 76 -9.39 -0.16 -0.71
C GLU A 76 -10.10 0.40 0.52
N LEU A 77 -9.33 0.86 1.51
CA LEU A 77 -9.85 1.42 2.76
C LEU A 77 -10.73 2.65 2.53
N LEU A 78 -10.36 3.51 1.58
CA LEU A 78 -11.12 4.70 1.20
C LEU A 78 -12.30 4.39 0.25
N GLY A 79 -12.52 3.12 -0.09
CA GLY A 79 -13.69 2.68 -0.86
C GLY A 79 -13.55 2.78 -2.38
N GLN A 80 -12.34 2.80 -2.94
CA GLN A 80 -12.17 2.87 -4.41
C GLN A 80 -12.69 1.63 -5.17
N ASN A 81 -12.80 0.47 -4.52
CA ASN A 81 -13.13 -0.79 -5.22
C ASN A 81 -14.55 -1.31 -4.99
N VAL A 82 -15.42 -0.53 -4.33
CA VAL A 82 -16.85 -0.83 -4.23
C VAL A 82 -17.69 0.33 -4.80
N PRO A 83 -17.49 0.75 -6.07
CA PRO A 83 -18.42 1.70 -6.67
C PRO A 83 -19.80 1.03 -6.80
N PRO A 84 -20.90 1.73 -6.47
CA PRO A 84 -22.24 1.32 -6.86
C PRO A 84 -22.27 1.04 -8.36
N GLN A 85 -23.01 0.02 -8.80
CA GLN A 85 -23.08 -0.36 -10.22
C GLN A 85 -23.43 0.86 -11.10
N GLY A 86 -22.50 1.26 -11.97
CA GLY A 86 -22.67 2.36 -12.91
C GLY A 86 -21.85 3.62 -12.62
N ASP A 87 -21.29 3.74 -11.41
CA ASP A 87 -20.46 4.88 -11.04
C ASP A 87 -18.99 4.68 -11.38
N ARG A 88 -18.30 5.78 -11.70
CA ARG A 88 -16.85 5.78 -11.86
C ARG A 88 -16.20 5.64 -10.49
N THR A 89 -15.20 4.77 -10.37
CA THR A 89 -14.31 4.73 -9.21
C THR A 89 -13.79 6.14 -8.91
N PRO A 90 -14.02 6.68 -7.69
CA PRO A 90 -13.56 8.01 -7.35
C PRO A 90 -12.03 8.06 -7.32
N HIS A 91 -11.43 9.19 -7.69
CA HIS A 91 -10.00 9.41 -7.49
C HIS A 91 -9.64 9.36 -6.00
N LEU A 92 -8.41 8.96 -5.68
CA LEU A 92 -8.00 8.67 -4.28
C LEU A 92 -8.11 9.94 -3.43
N ARG A 93 -7.74 11.06 -4.04
CA ARG A 93 -7.93 12.41 -3.55
C ARG A 93 -9.38 12.73 -3.17
N SER A 94 -10.32 12.41 -4.05
CA SER A 94 -11.75 12.64 -3.83
C SER A 94 -12.30 11.71 -2.75
N ALA A 95 -11.88 10.45 -2.74
CA ALA A 95 -12.29 9.48 -1.73
C ALA A 95 -11.83 9.92 -0.32
N TYR A 96 -10.58 10.36 -0.17
CA TYR A 96 -10.06 10.90 1.09
C TYR A 96 -10.84 12.13 1.55
N ARG A 97 -11.11 13.09 0.66
CA ARG A 97 -11.90 14.29 1.01
C ARG A 97 -13.31 13.97 1.48
N ASN A 98 -13.95 13.01 0.83
CA ASN A 98 -15.32 12.63 1.15
C ASN A 98 -15.42 11.93 2.50
N LEU A 99 -14.37 11.21 2.91
CA LEU A 99 -14.38 10.41 4.14
C LEU A 99 -13.75 11.13 5.33
N ILE A 100 -12.58 11.76 5.14
CA ILE A 100 -11.73 12.23 6.24
C ILE A 100 -11.74 13.74 6.37
N LYS A 101 -11.14 14.47 5.42
CA LYS A 101 -10.87 15.91 5.59
C LYS A 101 -10.62 16.66 4.29
N ASP A 102 -10.99 17.94 4.29
CA ASP A 102 -10.59 18.96 3.31
C ASP A 102 -10.09 20.23 4.07
N PRO A 103 -8.94 20.84 3.72
CA PRO A 103 -7.98 20.42 2.69
C PRO A 103 -7.19 19.16 3.06
N ILE A 104 -6.68 18.48 2.03
CA ILE A 104 -5.79 17.32 2.18
C ILE A 104 -4.41 17.81 2.60
N PRO A 105 -3.80 17.23 3.65
CA PRO A 105 -2.40 17.49 4.01
C PRO A 105 -1.42 17.25 2.84
N ASP A 106 -0.39 18.08 2.72
CA ASP A 106 0.56 18.04 1.60
C ASP A 106 1.34 16.72 1.51
N ASP A 107 1.63 16.09 2.66
CA ASP A 107 2.31 14.81 2.75
C ASP A 107 1.44 13.65 2.26
N ILE A 108 0.14 13.66 2.57
CA ILE A 108 -0.84 12.71 2.02
C ILE A 108 -0.99 12.91 0.52
N GLU A 109 -1.02 14.16 0.06
CA GLU A 109 -1.07 14.48 -1.37
C GLU A 109 0.16 13.95 -2.12
N GLU A 110 1.35 14.12 -1.54
CA GLU A 110 2.60 13.58 -2.06
C GLU A 110 2.57 12.05 -2.13
N PHE A 111 2.12 11.38 -1.06
CA PHE A 111 1.95 9.93 -1.04
C PHE A 111 1.01 9.44 -2.14
N PHE A 112 -0.14 10.10 -2.33
CA PHE A 112 -1.09 9.75 -3.40
C PHE A 112 -0.47 9.90 -4.78
N ALA A 113 0.30 10.98 -5.02
CA ALA A 113 0.99 11.18 -6.28
C ALA A 113 2.05 10.10 -6.56
N VAL A 114 2.78 9.65 -5.53
CA VAL A 114 3.74 8.54 -5.64
C VAL A 114 2.99 7.24 -5.95
N TYR A 115 1.95 6.90 -5.19
CA TYR A 115 1.16 5.68 -5.43
C TYR A 115 0.55 5.66 -6.84
N ASP A 116 -0.07 6.77 -7.29
CA ASP A 116 -0.61 6.89 -8.65
C ASP A 116 0.48 6.84 -9.73
N SER A 117 1.72 7.19 -9.39
CA SER A 117 2.84 7.00 -10.31
C SER A 117 3.22 5.53 -10.41
N LEU A 118 3.43 4.88 -9.26
CA LEU A 118 3.86 3.49 -9.18
C LEU A 118 2.83 2.51 -9.73
N ARG A 119 1.54 2.66 -9.40
CA ARG A 119 0.50 1.68 -9.78
C ARG A 119 0.23 1.59 -11.29
N HIS A 120 0.62 2.61 -12.06
CA HIS A 120 0.34 2.67 -13.50
C HIS A 120 1.58 2.36 -14.37
N LEU A 121 2.71 1.94 -13.76
CA LEU A 121 3.98 1.50 -14.39
C LEU A 121 4.12 1.85 -15.88
N GLY A 122 4.21 3.14 -16.18
CA GLY A 122 4.37 3.66 -17.55
C GLY A 122 5.79 4.16 -17.78
N PRO A 123 6.30 4.17 -19.03
CA PRO A 123 7.67 4.61 -19.36
C PRO A 123 8.06 6.00 -18.84
N ALA A 124 7.11 6.94 -18.77
CA ALA A 124 7.34 8.30 -18.27
C ALA A 124 7.33 8.40 -16.73
N LYS A 125 7.27 7.27 -16.01
CA LYS A 125 7.13 7.21 -14.55
C LYS A 125 8.23 6.38 -13.86
N TYR A 126 9.23 5.89 -14.61
CA TYR A 126 10.40 5.19 -14.06
C TYR A 126 11.24 6.10 -13.16
N ASP A 127 11.36 7.39 -13.50
CA ASP A 127 12.07 8.38 -12.67
C ASP A 127 11.53 8.46 -11.23
N LYS A 128 10.22 8.17 -11.04
CA LYS A 128 9.60 8.16 -9.70
C LYS A 128 9.91 6.90 -8.89
N VAL A 129 10.27 5.82 -9.57
CA VAL A 129 10.72 4.57 -8.95
C VAL A 129 12.17 4.74 -8.49
N GLU A 130 13.03 5.27 -9.35
CA GLU A 130 14.46 5.51 -9.05
C GLU A 130 14.68 6.55 -7.94
N ASP A 131 13.74 7.49 -7.77
CA ASP A 131 13.77 8.50 -6.70
C ASP A 131 13.47 7.94 -5.28
N ILE A 132 13.11 6.66 -5.14
CA ILE A 132 12.73 6.08 -3.84
C ILE A 132 13.98 5.83 -3.00
N THR A 133 14.00 6.41 -1.79
CA THR A 133 15.06 6.22 -0.79
C THR A 133 14.51 5.53 0.45
N PRO A 134 15.36 4.97 1.33
CA PRO A 134 14.92 4.40 2.61
C PRO A 134 14.10 5.37 3.46
N ASP A 135 14.47 6.65 3.49
CA ASP A 135 13.75 7.69 4.23
C ASP A 135 12.36 7.95 3.63
N LYS A 136 12.25 7.98 2.30
CA LYS A 136 10.95 8.14 1.61
C LYS A 136 10.06 6.93 1.83
N LEU A 137 10.62 5.72 1.78
CA LEU A 137 9.86 4.49 2.08
C LEU A 137 9.28 4.54 3.49
N CYS A 138 10.09 4.86 4.50
CA CYS A 138 9.63 5.01 5.89
C CYS A 138 8.56 6.11 6.02
N LYS A 139 8.79 7.27 5.42
CA LYS A 139 7.86 8.40 5.42
C LYS A 139 6.49 7.98 4.86
N TYR A 140 6.46 7.36 3.68
CA TYR A 140 5.21 6.99 3.02
C TYR A 140 4.48 5.86 3.73
N LEU A 141 5.18 4.89 4.34
CA LEU A 141 4.51 3.89 5.19
C LEU A 141 3.87 4.51 6.43
N ASN A 142 4.55 5.47 7.08
CA ASN A 142 3.96 6.20 8.21
C ASN A 142 2.73 7.01 7.79
N ILE A 143 2.77 7.64 6.61
CA ILE A 143 1.62 8.35 6.04
C ILE A 143 0.47 7.37 5.79
N ALA A 144 0.71 6.23 5.13
CA ALA A 144 -0.31 5.20 4.91
C ALA A 144 -0.93 4.70 6.23
N GLN A 145 -0.11 4.45 7.25
CA GLN A 145 -0.57 4.08 8.59
C GLN A 145 -1.41 5.19 9.24
N SER A 146 -1.03 6.46 9.07
CA SER A 146 -1.80 7.58 9.61
C SER A 146 -3.19 7.69 8.99
N ILE A 147 -3.32 7.46 7.68
CA ILE A 147 -4.61 7.41 6.97
C ILE A 147 -5.47 6.28 7.54
N TRP A 148 -4.87 5.11 7.75
CA TRP A 148 -5.52 4.01 8.45
C TRP A 148 -6.07 4.44 9.82
N HIS A 149 -5.25 5.06 10.66
CA HIS A 149 -5.68 5.54 11.97
C HIS A 149 -6.82 6.56 11.90
N ASP A 150 -6.81 7.44 10.90
CA ASP A 150 -7.86 8.44 10.73
C ASP A 150 -9.19 7.79 10.32
N VAL A 151 -9.18 6.82 9.41
CA VAL A 151 -10.38 6.04 9.07
C VAL A 151 -10.90 5.28 10.30
N LEU A 152 -10.03 4.60 11.04
CA LEU A 152 -10.43 3.86 12.24
C LEU A 152 -11.13 4.77 13.27
N LYS A 153 -10.59 5.97 13.50
CA LYS A 153 -11.20 6.97 14.40
C LYS A 153 -12.59 7.38 13.93
N ILE A 154 -12.77 7.64 12.63
CA ILE A 154 -14.07 8.03 12.05
C ILE A 154 -15.12 6.93 12.28
N HIS A 155 -14.71 5.67 12.18
CA HIS A 155 -15.58 4.52 12.38
C HIS A 155 -15.68 4.04 13.83
N ASN A 156 -15.10 4.76 14.80
CA ASN A 156 -15.03 4.37 16.22
C ASN A 156 -14.50 2.93 16.43
N ALA A 157 -13.60 2.48 15.56
CA ALA A 157 -13.00 1.15 15.61
C ALA A 157 -11.70 1.17 16.44
N THR A 158 -11.32 0.05 17.05
CA THR A 158 -10.15 -0.02 17.96
C THR A 158 -8.95 -0.72 17.31
N ILE A 159 -7.83 0.00 17.26
CA ILE A 159 -6.54 -0.42 16.69
C ILE A 159 -6.13 -1.85 17.12
N GLY A 160 -6.36 -2.21 18.39
CA GLY A 160 -5.96 -3.50 18.96
C GLY A 160 -6.80 -4.71 18.53
N GLN A 161 -8.04 -4.50 18.06
CA GLN A 161 -8.85 -5.56 17.46
C GLN A 161 -8.66 -5.62 15.93
N ASP A 162 -8.32 -4.50 15.29
CA ASP A 162 -8.37 -4.33 13.82
C ASP A 162 -7.10 -4.72 13.06
N PHE A 163 -5.92 -4.75 13.70
CA PHE A 163 -4.72 -5.35 13.09
C PHE A 163 -4.67 -6.87 13.24
N LEU A 164 -5.54 -7.47 14.06
CA LEU A 164 -5.66 -8.92 14.28
C LEU A 164 -6.89 -9.54 13.60
N HIS A 165 -8.03 -8.83 13.51
CA HIS A 165 -9.29 -9.36 12.98
C HIS A 165 -9.76 -8.67 11.68
N GLU A 166 -10.63 -9.38 10.94
CA GLU A 166 -11.24 -8.93 9.69
C GLU A 166 -12.11 -7.68 9.92
N PHE A 167 -11.83 -6.62 9.15
CA PHE A 167 -12.55 -5.36 9.13
C PHE A 167 -13.82 -5.55 8.30
N VAL A 168 -14.97 -5.28 8.91
CA VAL A 168 -16.27 -5.26 8.25
C VAL A 168 -16.93 -3.93 8.59
N PHE A 169 -17.15 -3.09 7.59
CA PHE A 169 -17.94 -1.87 7.74
C PHE A 169 -19.43 -2.25 7.76
N PRO A 170 -20.24 -1.69 8.67
CA PRO A 170 -21.70 -1.80 8.57
C PRO A 170 -22.20 -1.03 7.34
N GLU A 171 -23.17 -1.63 6.63
CA GLU A 171 -23.87 -1.08 5.45
C GLU A 171 -24.63 0.22 5.76
#